data_AF-A0A2V2W9G3-F1
#
_entry.id   AF-A0A2V2W9G3-F1
#
_cell.length_a   1.000
_cell.length_b   1.000
_cell.length_c   1.000
_cell.angle_alpha   90.00
_cell.angle_beta   90.00
_cell.angle_gamma   90.00
#
_symmetry.space_group_name_H-M   'P 1'
#
loop_
_entity.id
_entity.type
_entity.pdbx_description
1 polymer ?
#
loop_
_entity_poly.entity_id
_entity_poly.type
_entity_poly.pdbx_seq_one_letter_code
_entity_poly.pdbx_strand_id
1 'polypeptide(L)'
;MTGKGGTILVSDLPMMYPSDLLRFEREGGVWGKQWQVRRKQLTFAVATATFSTVLGSYYVLSRCNTGFVLFSTFSGFTVLGFCVGSALSSAFYPNVASNKETSMMRRVWWAKECAKNWDYSQVNEGIWKANYPHVPVPRKEGR
;
A
#
# COMPACT_ATOMS: atom_id res chain seq x y z
N MET A 1 -20.05 1.29 -10.83
CA MET A 1 -20.38 -0.06 -11.33
C MET A 1 -20.92 -0.83 -10.13
N THR A 2 -22.14 -1.35 -10.20
CA THR A 2 -22.81 -2.08 -9.11
C THR A 2 -22.87 -3.57 -9.47
N GLY A 3 -22.67 -4.46 -8.49
CA GLY A 3 -22.79 -5.91 -8.69
C GLY A 3 -24.20 -6.33 -9.12
N LYS A 4 -24.35 -7.57 -9.60
CA LYS A 4 -25.65 -8.17 -9.92
C LYS A 4 -26.60 -8.03 -8.71
N GLY A 5 -27.67 -7.26 -8.87
CA GLY A 5 -28.67 -7.02 -7.83
C GLY A 5 -28.61 -5.65 -7.15
N GLY A 6 -27.79 -4.71 -7.62
CA GLY A 6 -27.74 -3.36 -7.05
C GLY A 6 -26.96 -3.25 -5.74
N THR A 7 -26.31 -4.34 -5.32
CA THR A 7 -25.40 -4.35 -4.18
C THR A 7 -24.06 -3.70 -4.54
N ILE A 8 -23.66 -2.70 -3.74
CA ILE A 8 -22.32 -2.12 -3.82
C ILE A 8 -21.36 -3.14 -3.23
N LEU A 9 -20.47 -3.68 -4.05
CA LEU A 9 -19.45 -4.60 -3.57
C LEU A 9 -18.43 -3.79 -2.76
N VAL A 10 -17.90 -4.37 -1.68
CA VAL A 10 -16.79 -3.80 -0.91
C VAL A 10 -15.57 -3.53 -1.81
N SER A 11 -15.48 -4.22 -2.96
CA SER A 11 -14.46 -3.97 -3.98
C SER A 11 -14.57 -2.62 -4.68
N ASP A 12 -15.76 -2.02 -4.68
CA ASP A 12 -16.12 -0.83 -5.45
C ASP A 12 -16.13 0.43 -4.58
N LEU A 13 -15.73 0.30 -3.31
CA LEU A 13 -15.52 1.43 -2.42
C LEU A 13 -14.43 2.37 -2.95
N PRO A 14 -14.57 3.70 -2.74
CA PRO A 14 -13.57 4.66 -3.15
C PRO A 14 -12.19 4.37 -2.54
N MET A 15 -11.15 5.01 -3.08
CA MET A 15 -9.85 4.96 -2.42
C MET A 15 -9.94 5.56 -1.03
N MET A 16 -9.42 4.81 -0.07
CA MET A 16 -9.29 5.19 1.33
C MET A 16 -8.41 6.45 1.46
N TYR A 17 -8.81 7.37 2.34
CA TYR A 17 -8.06 8.61 2.54
C TYR A 17 -6.70 8.34 3.23
N PRO A 18 -5.64 9.12 2.95
CA PRO A 18 -4.31 8.87 3.53
C PRO A 18 -4.26 8.83 5.06
N SER A 19 -5.05 9.67 5.75
CA SER A 19 -5.11 9.68 7.22
C SER A 19 -5.69 8.37 7.77
N ASP A 20 -6.71 7.83 7.12
CA ASP A 20 -7.33 6.58 7.53
C ASP A 20 -6.39 5.42 7.23
N LEU A 21 -5.62 5.48 6.15
CA LEU A 21 -4.62 4.47 5.82
C LEU A 21 -3.54 4.38 6.90
N LEU A 22 -3.09 5.52 7.43
CA LEU A 22 -2.18 5.56 8.59
C LEU A 22 -2.83 4.99 9.86
N ARG A 23 -4.13 5.22 10.07
CA ARG A 23 -4.87 4.58 11.17
C ARG A 23 -4.97 3.08 10.98
N PHE A 24 -5.26 2.59 9.77
CA PHE A 24 -5.28 1.16 9.46
C PHE A 24 -3.93 0.49 9.69
N GLU A 25 -2.81 1.18 9.42
CA GLU A 25 -1.48 0.66 9.75
C GLU A 25 -1.28 0.47 11.27
N ARG A 26 -1.95 1.26 12.11
CA ARG A 26 -1.86 1.19 13.58
C ARG A 26 -2.91 0.24 14.19
N GLU A 27 -4.15 0.31 13.70
CA GLU A 27 -5.34 -0.36 14.25
C GLU A 27 -5.67 -1.66 13.52
N GLY A 28 -5.23 -1.85 12.27
CA GLY A 28 -5.56 -2.97 11.39
C GLY A 28 -4.87 -4.30 11.72
N GLY A 29 -4.29 -4.42 12.92
CA GLY A 29 -3.68 -5.66 13.41
C GLY A 29 -2.63 -6.25 12.48
N VAL A 30 -2.79 -7.52 12.13
CA VAL A 30 -1.86 -8.28 11.28
C VAL A 30 -1.74 -7.66 9.88
N TRP A 31 -2.86 -7.22 9.30
CA TRP A 31 -2.90 -6.62 7.96
C TRP A 31 -2.33 -5.20 7.92
N GLY A 32 -2.46 -4.45 9.02
CA GLY A 32 -1.79 -3.15 9.19
C GLY A 32 -0.26 -3.30 9.23
N LYS A 33 0.23 -4.34 9.91
CA LYS A 33 1.68 -4.64 10.03
C LYS A 33 2.32 -5.10 8.71
N GLN A 34 1.55 -5.66 7.78
CA GLN A 34 2.06 -6.15 6.49
C GLN A 34 2.78 -5.04 5.69
N TRP A 35 2.32 -3.79 5.80
CA TRP A 35 2.97 -2.66 5.14
C TRP A 35 4.35 -2.35 5.73
N GLN A 36 4.51 -2.47 7.05
CA GLN A 36 5.80 -2.26 7.71
C GLN A 36 6.81 -3.35 7.30
N VAL A 37 6.36 -4.60 7.19
CA VAL A 37 7.20 -5.71 6.70
C VAL A 37 7.63 -5.48 5.26
N ARG A 38 6.72 -5.02 4.40
CA ARG A 38 7.04 -4.64 3.02
C ARG A 38 8.04 -3.50 2.92
N ARG A 39 7.93 -2.50 3.78
CA ARG A 39 8.94 -1.43 3.86
C ARG A 39 10.32 -2.01 4.20
N LYS A 40 10.40 -2.94 5.16
CA LYS A 40 11.66 -3.63 5.51
C LYS A 40 12.23 -4.44 4.35
N GLN A 41 11.38 -5.20 3.65
CA GLN A 41 11.77 -5.96 2.46
C GLN A 41 12.32 -5.05 1.37
N LEU A 42 11.63 -3.94 1.09
CA LEU A 42 12.03 -2.98 0.08
C LEU A 42 13.31 -2.23 0.47
N THR A 43 13.46 -1.83 1.73
CA THR A 43 14.71 -1.23 2.21
C THR A 43 15.89 -2.19 2.10
N PHE A 44 15.67 -3.47 2.37
CA PHE A 44 16.71 -4.50 2.21
C PHE A 44 17.09 -4.68 0.73
N ALA A 45 16.10 -4.74 -0.17
CA ALA A 45 16.32 -4.83 -1.62
C ALA A 45 17.06 -3.60 -2.18
N VAL A 46 16.74 -2.41 -1.69
CA VAL A 46 17.46 -1.18 -2.07
C VAL A 46 18.87 -1.18 -1.49
N ALA A 47 19.07 -1.57 -0.24
CA ALA A 47 20.39 -1.63 0.38
C ALA A 47 21.32 -2.59 -0.37
N THR A 48 20.83 -3.78 -0.72
CA THR A 48 21.58 -4.77 -1.52
C THR A 48 21.86 -4.27 -2.95
N ALA A 49 20.90 -3.59 -3.60
CA ALA A 49 21.12 -2.94 -4.88
C ALA A 49 22.24 -1.88 -4.79
N THR A 50 22.19 -1.01 -3.79
CA THR A 50 23.22 0.03 -3.59
C THR A 50 24.59 -0.59 -3.32
N PHE A 51 24.66 -1.64 -2.48
CA PHE A 51 25.92 -2.33 -2.19
C PHE A 51 26.51 -2.99 -3.44
N SER A 52 25.69 -3.72 -4.21
CA SER A 52 26.10 -4.33 -5.47
C SER A 52 26.60 -3.29 -6.48
N THR A 53 25.91 -2.15 -6.56
CA THR A 53 26.28 -1.06 -7.47
C THR A 53 27.60 -0.40 -7.08
N VAL A 54 27.83 -0.17 -5.78
CA VAL A 54 29.10 0.39 -5.27
C VAL A 54 30.26 -0.55 -5.55
N LEU A 55 30.10 -1.85 -5.25
CA LEU A 55 31.11 -2.88 -5.53
C LEU A 55 31.40 -3.01 -7.03
N GLY A 56 30.36 -3.04 -7.85
CA GLY A 56 30.49 -3.12 -9.30
C GLY A 56 31.17 -1.89 -9.89
N SER A 57 30.83 -0.69 -9.41
CA SER A 57 31.46 0.56 -9.82
C SER A 57 32.95 0.60 -9.44
N TYR A 58 33.27 0.17 -8.21
CA TYR A 58 34.66 0.05 -7.76
C TYR A 58 35.46 -0.94 -8.61
N TYR A 59 34.87 -2.10 -8.93
CA TYR A 59 35.48 -3.10 -9.81
C TYR A 59 35.80 -2.50 -11.19
N VAL A 60 34.86 -1.78 -11.81
CA VAL A 60 35.05 -1.18 -13.13
C VAL A 60 36.13 -0.09 -13.10
N LEU A 61 36.18 0.74 -12.06
CA LEU A 61 37.22 1.76 -11.89
C LEU A 61 38.61 1.15 -11.67
N SER A 62 38.72 0.08 -10.87
CA SER A 62 40.00 -0.60 -10.62
C SER A 62 40.61 -1.24 -11.88
N ARG A 63 39.80 -1.48 -12.92
CA ARG A 63 40.23 -2.00 -14.22
C ARG A 63 40.58 -0.90 -15.23
N CYS A 64 40.61 0.36 -14.80
CA CYS A 64 40.89 1.54 -15.65
C CYS A 64 39.96 1.64 -16.87
N ASN A 65 38.72 1.16 -16.75
CA ASN A 65 37.73 1.23 -17.83
C ASN A 65 37.22 2.67 -18.03
N THR A 66 36.71 2.96 -19.22
CA THR A 66 36.15 4.27 -19.57
C THR A 66 34.84 4.57 -18.83
N GLY A 67 34.51 5.84 -18.64
CA GLY A 67 33.27 6.27 -17.97
C GLY A 67 31.99 5.75 -18.65
N PHE A 68 32.04 5.46 -19.95
CA PHE A 68 30.93 4.83 -20.68
C PHE A 68 30.62 3.41 -20.20
N VAL A 69 31.66 2.61 -19.90
CA VAL A 69 31.52 1.27 -19.33
C VAL A 69 30.99 1.34 -17.90
N LEU A 70 31.41 2.34 -17.12
CA LEU A 70 30.88 2.55 -15.78
C LEU A 70 29.38 2.87 -15.81
N PHE A 71 28.92 3.72 -16.74
CA PHE A 71 27.51 4.06 -16.84
C PHE A 71 26.64 2.87 -17.27
N SER A 72 27.10 2.06 -18.24
CA SER A 72 26.35 0.89 -18.70
C SER A 72 26.29 -0.22 -17.65
N THR A 73 27.38 -0.44 -16.90
CA THR A 73 27.44 -1.47 -15.86
C THR A 73 26.73 -1.05 -14.57
N PHE A 74 26.65 0.26 -14.27
CA PHE A 74 25.92 0.80 -13.12
C PHE A 74 24.48 0.27 -13.08
N SER A 75 23.72 0.43 -14.17
CA SER A 75 22.34 -0.09 -14.24
C SER A 75 22.28 -1.61 -14.10
N GLY A 76 23.26 -2.32 -14.65
CA GLY A 76 23.32 -3.79 -14.57
C GLY A 76 23.49 -4.27 -13.13
N PHE A 77 24.45 -3.70 -12.40
CA PHE A 77 24.68 -4.04 -10.99
C PHE A 77 23.51 -3.62 -10.09
N THR A 78 22.88 -2.47 -10.35
CA THR A 78 21.71 -2.04 -9.57
C THR A 78 20.52 -2.99 -9.75
N VAL A 79 20.17 -3.36 -10.98
CA VAL A 79 19.05 -4.26 -11.25
C VAL A 79 19.33 -5.65 -10.67
N LEU A 80 20.54 -6.19 -10.89
CA LEU A 80 20.92 -7.50 -10.36
C LEU A 80 20.88 -7.51 -8.83
N GLY A 81 21.47 -6.50 -8.19
CA GLY A 81 21.45 -6.37 -6.74
C GLY A 81 20.03 -6.22 -6.19
N PHE A 82 19.15 -5.50 -6.88
CA PHE A 82 17.74 -5.37 -6.49
C PHE A 82 16.98 -6.69 -6.61
N CYS A 83 17.20 -7.48 -7.66
CA CYS A 83 16.58 -8.79 -7.84
C CYS A 83 17.03 -9.78 -6.76
N VAL A 84 18.33 -9.86 -6.50
CA VAL A 84 18.90 -10.69 -5.42
C VAL A 84 18.36 -10.24 -4.07
N GLY A 85 18.41 -8.94 -3.81
CA GLY A 85 17.86 -8.32 -2.61
C GLY A 85 16.40 -8.65 -2.37
N SER A 86 15.57 -8.52 -3.41
CA SER A 86 14.15 -8.82 -3.34
C SER A 86 13.90 -10.30 -3.02
N ALA A 87 14.64 -11.21 -3.65
CA ALA A 87 14.53 -12.66 -3.40
C ALA A 87 14.94 -13.04 -1.95
N LEU A 88 16.03 -12.46 -1.45
CA LEU A 88 16.48 -12.71 -0.08
C LEU A 88 15.60 -12.02 0.97
N SER A 89 15.02 -10.86 0.64
CA SER A 89 14.22 -10.08 1.59
C SER A 89 13.03 -10.85 2.15
N SER A 90 12.40 -11.73 1.36
CA SER A 90 11.29 -12.57 1.81
C SER A 90 11.69 -13.67 2.81
N ALA A 91 12.97 -14.08 2.82
CA ALA A 91 13.48 -15.04 3.80
C ALA A 91 13.74 -14.37 5.15
N PHE A 92 14.28 -13.16 5.17
CA PHE A 92 14.56 -12.41 6.41
C PHE A 92 13.31 -11.73 6.99
N TYR A 93 12.39 -11.30 6.12
CA TYR A 93 11.17 -10.62 6.50
C TYR A 93 9.97 -11.36 5.91
N PRO A 94 9.50 -12.45 6.55
CA PRO A 94 8.40 -13.24 6.03
C PRO A 94 7.10 -12.43 5.97
N ASN A 95 6.30 -12.65 4.93
CA ASN A 95 4.99 -12.00 4.79
C ASN A 95 4.05 -12.48 5.90
N VAL A 96 3.37 -11.54 6.55
CA VAL A 96 2.43 -11.82 7.64
C VAL A 96 1.01 -12.04 7.11
N ALA A 97 0.69 -11.45 5.96
CA ALA A 97 -0.59 -11.62 5.28
C ALA A 97 -0.42 -11.55 3.76
N SER A 98 -1.36 -12.16 3.03
CA SER A 98 -1.39 -12.04 1.57
C SER A 98 -1.80 -10.62 1.14
N ASN A 99 -1.37 -10.18 -0.04
CA ASN A 99 -1.75 -8.85 -0.57
C ASN A 99 -3.24 -8.76 -0.86
N LYS A 100 -3.84 -9.86 -1.35
CA LYS A 100 -5.27 -9.92 -1.63
C LYS A 100 -6.07 -9.74 -0.34
N GLU A 101 -5.69 -10.47 0.70
CA GLU A 101 -6.30 -10.36 2.04
C GLU A 101 -6.11 -8.97 2.63
N THR A 102 -4.89 -8.44 2.58
CA THR A 102 -4.58 -7.10 3.11
C THR A 102 -5.40 -6.02 2.40
N SER A 103 -5.57 -6.13 1.08
CA SER A 103 -6.40 -5.20 0.30
C SER A 103 -7.89 -5.32 0.66
N MET A 104 -8.41 -6.54 0.80
CA MET A 104 -9.80 -6.74 1.20
C MET A 104 -10.05 -6.23 2.62
N MET A 105 -9.20 -6.62 3.57
CA MET A 105 -9.33 -6.25 4.98
C MET A 105 -9.21 -4.74 5.19
N ARG A 106 -8.37 -4.05 4.41
CA ARG A 106 -8.30 -2.59 4.41
C ARG A 106 -9.63 -1.95 4.01
N ARG A 107 -10.25 -2.45 2.94
CA ARG A 107 -11.55 -1.96 2.45
C ARG A 107 -12.68 -2.25 3.44
N VAL A 108 -12.70 -3.45 4.03
CA VAL A 108 -13.66 -3.83 5.07
C VAL A 108 -13.50 -2.97 6.33
N TRP A 109 -12.26 -2.77 6.78
CA TRP A 109 -11.96 -1.92 7.92
C TRP A 109 -12.44 -0.49 7.68
N TRP A 110 -12.16 0.05 6.50
CA TRP A 110 -12.59 1.41 6.15
C TRP A 110 -14.10 1.53 6.03
N ALA A 111 -14.78 0.56 5.42
CA ALA A 111 -16.25 0.52 5.36
C ALA A 111 -16.87 0.54 6.76
N LYS A 112 -16.30 -0.22 7.70
CA LYS A 112 -16.73 -0.25 9.10
C LYS A 112 -16.57 1.12 9.78
N GLU A 113 -15.44 1.79 9.56
CA GLU A 113 -15.22 3.13 10.11
C GLU A 113 -16.19 4.17 9.52
N CYS A 114 -16.43 4.13 8.20
CA CYS A 114 -17.42 5.00 7.56
C CYS A 114 -18.84 4.73 8.08
N ALA A 115 -19.16 3.47 8.39
CA ALA A 115 -20.47 3.06 8.88
C ALA A 115 -20.68 3.30 10.38
N LYS A 116 -19.64 3.65 11.14
CA LYS A 116 -19.69 3.82 12.60
C LYS A 116 -20.61 4.95 13.04
N ASN A 117 -20.66 6.03 12.27
CA ASN A 117 -21.52 7.19 12.51
C ASN A 117 -22.72 7.21 11.56
N TRP A 118 -23.02 6.09 10.90
CA TRP A 118 -24.18 6.02 10.03
C TRP A 118 -25.44 6.03 10.90
N ASP A 119 -26.36 6.92 10.55
CA ASP A 119 -27.67 6.97 11.19
C ASP A 119 -28.54 5.79 10.71
N TYR A 120 -28.55 4.72 11.50
CA TYR A 120 -29.34 3.52 11.21
C TYR A 120 -30.84 3.70 11.46
N SER A 121 -31.28 4.83 12.05
CA SER A 121 -32.70 5.11 12.28
C SER A 121 -33.51 5.23 10.96
N GLN A 122 -32.82 5.38 9.83
CA GLN A 122 -33.40 5.50 8.49
C GLN A 122 -33.54 4.16 7.75
N VAL A 123 -33.21 3.04 8.41
CA VAL A 123 -33.44 1.70 7.87
C VAL A 123 -34.78 1.19 8.40
N ASN A 124 -35.76 1.03 7.50
CA ASN A 124 -37.07 0.49 7.84
C ASN A 124 -37.29 -0.81 7.03
N GLU A 125 -37.66 -1.91 7.72
CA GLU A 125 -37.95 -3.22 7.10
C GLU A 125 -36.84 -3.77 6.18
N GLY A 126 -35.56 -3.53 6.51
CA GLY A 126 -34.43 -3.99 5.72
C GLY A 126 -34.22 -3.24 4.40
N ILE A 127 -35.00 -2.18 4.16
CA ILE A 127 -34.86 -1.28 3.01
C ILE A 127 -34.34 0.06 3.52
N TRP A 128 -33.23 0.52 2.94
CA TRP A 128 -32.67 1.83 3.26
C TRP A 128 -33.52 2.92 2.59
N LYS A 129 -34.41 3.55 3.35
CA LYS A 129 -35.17 4.74 2.92
C LYS A 129 -34.39 5.99 3.33
N ALA A 130 -33.23 6.20 2.73
CA ALA A 130 -32.38 7.36 3.02
C ALA A 130 -33.12 8.65 2.65
N ASN A 131 -33.23 9.60 3.58
CA ASN A 131 -33.88 10.89 3.32
C ASN A 131 -32.92 11.94 2.69
N TYR A 132 -31.72 11.52 2.27
CA TYR A 132 -30.63 12.44 1.98
C TYR A 132 -29.80 12.08 0.73
N PRO A 133 -30.28 12.39 -0.49
CA PRO A 133 -29.44 12.44 -1.68
C PRO A 133 -28.63 13.74 -1.81
N HIS A 134 -28.98 14.83 -1.10
CA HIS A 134 -28.41 16.17 -1.31
C HIS A 134 -28.23 17.02 -0.03
N VAL A 135 -27.70 16.47 1.08
CA VAL A 135 -27.35 17.34 2.23
C VAL A 135 -26.14 18.21 1.83
N PRO A 136 -26.27 19.54 1.76
CA PRO A 136 -25.12 20.39 1.48
C PRO A 136 -24.13 20.30 2.65
N VAL A 137 -22.84 20.16 2.31
CA VAL A 137 -21.73 20.19 3.26
C VAL A 137 -21.86 21.46 4.12
N PRO A 138 -21.81 21.38 5.46
CA PRO A 138 -21.94 22.56 6.29
C PRO A 138 -20.81 23.54 5.95
N ARG A 139 -21.15 24.71 5.40
CA ARG A 139 -20.23 25.84 5.29
C ARG A 139 -19.91 26.28 6.71
N LYS A 140 -18.62 26.32 7.07
CA LYS A 140 -18.16 27.01 8.28
C LYS A 140 -18.57 28.48 8.15
N GLU A 141 -19.63 28.88 8.85
CA GLU A 141 -19.84 30.28 9.18
C GLU A 141 -18.86 30.62 10.29
N GLY A 142 -17.90 31.49 9.96
CA GLY A 142 -17.05 32.10 10.96
C GLY A 142 -17.88 32.99 11.87
N ARG A 143 -17.74 32.76 13.18
CA ARG A 143 -17.76 33.78 14.22
C ARG A 143 -16.79 33.35 15.31
#